data_AF-A0A7F5RIY6-F1
#
_entry.id   AF-A0A7F5RIY6-F1
#
_cell.length_a   1.000
_cell.length_b   1.000
_cell.length_c   1.000
_cell.angle_alpha   90.00
_cell.angle_beta   90.00
_cell.angle_gamma   90.00
#
_symmetry.space_group_name_H-M   'P 1'
#
loop_
_entity.id
_entity.type
_entity.pdbx_description
1 polymer ?
#
loop_
_entity_poly.entity_id
_entity_poly.type
_entity_poly.pdbx_seq_one_letter_code
_entity_poly.pdbx_strand_id
1 'polypeptide(L)'
;MCETTRNDDQACFAWAITSALYPAQANPQRTTSYPHYSRTLDYDGIQFPMKLTDIPKFESKNHCSVNVYGTESVLKDGKWTWEIVGPLYYSPIKRRLHFNLLLLDDDLGNNHYCWIKDMSRLLSQQLSKTGHRKFLCDGCLQYFSTLPHLHRHQQHDCNHVYTSLPNGDFKMDKMV
;
A
#
# COMPACT_ATOMS: atom_id res chain seq x y z
N MET A 1 -4.19 -0.81 9.45
CA MET A 1 -5.08 0.36 9.63
C MET A 1 -4.44 1.51 8.88
N CYS A 2 -5.19 2.06 7.95
CA CYS A 2 -4.83 3.20 7.13
C CYS A 2 -5.20 4.49 7.86
N GLU A 3 -4.35 5.50 7.81
CA GLU A 3 -4.68 6.83 8.32
C GLU A 3 -5.20 7.68 7.15
N THR A 4 -6.48 8.07 7.21
CA THR A 4 -7.11 8.95 6.22
C THR A 4 -7.18 10.36 6.80
N THR A 5 -6.59 11.34 6.13
CA THR A 5 -6.71 12.74 6.51
C THR A 5 -7.90 13.33 5.77
N ARG A 6 -8.90 13.81 6.52
CA ARG A 6 -10.10 14.42 5.92
C ARG A 6 -9.71 15.75 5.30
N ASN A 7 -9.77 15.87 3.97
CA ASN A 7 -9.40 17.11 3.29
C ASN A 7 -10.22 17.40 2.05
N ASP A 8 -10.60 18.66 1.89
CA ASP A 8 -11.37 19.22 0.78
C ASP A 8 -10.46 19.73 -0.36
N ASP A 9 -9.14 19.76 -0.16
CA ASP A 9 -8.15 20.32 -1.10
C ASP A 9 -7.63 19.35 -2.20
N GLN A 10 -8.20 18.14 -2.29
CA GLN A 10 -7.76 17.08 -3.23
C GLN A 10 -6.27 16.66 -3.09
N ALA A 11 -5.58 17.07 -2.01
CA ALA A 11 -4.17 16.79 -1.77
C ALA A 11 -3.93 15.55 -0.88
N CYS A 12 -4.86 14.59 -0.90
CA CYS A 12 -4.84 13.39 -0.05
C CYS A 12 -3.51 12.62 -0.11
N PHE A 13 -2.87 12.53 -1.27
CA PHE A 13 -1.53 11.96 -1.41
C PHE A 13 -0.50 12.69 -0.54
N ALA A 14 -0.47 14.01 -0.59
CA ALA A 14 0.50 14.82 0.12
C ALA A 14 0.30 14.73 1.64
N TRP A 15 -0.95 14.71 2.08
CA TRP A 15 -1.29 14.50 3.48
C TRP A 15 -1.00 13.09 3.99
N ALA A 16 -1.22 12.06 3.16
CA ALA A 16 -0.83 10.70 3.50
C ALA A 16 0.68 10.59 3.73
N ILE A 17 1.50 11.15 2.82
CA ILE A 17 2.95 11.21 2.99
C ILE A 17 3.35 12.01 4.24
N THR A 18 2.70 13.14 4.47
CA THR A 18 2.96 13.99 5.64
C THR A 18 2.66 13.25 6.95
N SER A 19 1.56 12.50 7.02
CA SER A 19 1.19 11.70 8.19
C SER A 19 2.23 10.61 8.50
N ALA A 20 2.85 10.04 7.47
CA ALA A 20 3.93 9.07 7.61
C ALA A 20 5.24 9.70 8.11
N LEU A 21 5.54 10.93 7.68
CA LEU A 21 6.71 11.70 8.13
C LEU A 21 6.56 12.22 9.55
N TYR A 22 5.35 12.64 9.94
CA TYR A 22 5.07 13.24 11.23
C TYR A 22 3.91 12.53 11.94
N PRO A 23 4.06 11.27 12.37
CA PRO A 23 2.95 10.52 12.98
C PRO A 23 2.37 11.23 14.21
N ALA A 24 1.10 11.62 14.13
CA ALA A 24 0.42 12.32 15.21
C ALA A 24 0.04 11.37 16.34
N GLN A 25 0.19 11.83 17.59
CA GLN A 25 -0.21 11.07 18.78
C GLN A 25 -1.71 11.17 19.07
N ALA A 26 -2.32 12.32 18.75
CA ALA A 26 -3.73 12.58 18.98
C ALA A 26 -4.38 13.12 17.70
N ASN A 27 -5.62 12.70 17.43
CA ASN A 27 -6.42 13.10 16.28
C ASN A 27 -5.68 12.97 14.92
N PRO A 28 -5.10 11.81 14.57
CA PRO A 28 -4.33 11.62 13.34
C PRO A 28 -5.14 11.82 12.05
N GLN A 29 -6.47 11.79 12.13
CA GLN A 29 -7.38 12.05 11.02
C GLN A 29 -7.49 13.54 10.62
N ARG A 30 -6.98 14.46 11.45
CA ARG A 30 -7.07 15.91 11.22
C ARG A 30 -5.80 16.43 10.57
N THR A 31 -5.93 17.17 9.47
CA THR A 31 -4.81 17.84 8.78
C THR A 31 -4.07 18.84 9.68
N THR A 32 -4.80 19.49 10.60
CA THR A 32 -4.24 20.41 11.59
C THR A 32 -3.28 19.75 12.59
N SER A 33 -3.26 18.42 12.67
CA SER A 33 -2.32 17.68 13.51
C SER A 33 -0.90 17.61 12.90
N TYR A 34 -0.74 18.09 11.66
CA TYR A 34 0.50 17.98 10.90
C TYR A 34 0.96 19.34 10.36
N PRO A 35 2.26 19.51 10.09
CA PRO A 35 2.73 20.59 9.23
C PRO A 35 2.02 20.54 7.88
N HIS A 36 1.78 21.70 7.27
CA HIS A 36 1.21 21.75 5.92
C HIS A 36 2.14 21.04 4.92
N TYR A 37 1.60 20.15 4.06
CA TYR A 37 2.41 19.29 3.18
C TYR A 37 3.36 20.06 2.26
N SER A 38 2.99 21.28 1.84
CA SER A 38 3.86 22.13 1.01
C SER A 38 5.15 22.56 1.71
N ARG A 39 5.25 22.40 3.03
CA ARG A 39 6.45 22.68 3.82
C ARG A 39 7.27 21.43 4.09
N THR A 40 6.77 20.24 3.75
CA THR A 40 7.41 18.98 4.12
C THR A 40 8.21 18.38 2.98
N LEU A 41 7.67 18.43 1.75
CA LEU A 41 8.29 17.87 0.55
C LEU A 41 8.01 18.76 -0.67
N ASP A 42 8.77 18.55 -1.74
CA ASP A 42 8.65 19.26 -3.00
C ASP A 42 7.53 18.65 -3.87
N TYR A 43 6.47 19.43 -4.09
CA TYR A 43 5.36 19.11 -4.98
C TYR A 43 5.30 20.01 -6.22
N ASP A 44 6.35 20.79 -6.50
CA ASP A 44 6.35 21.74 -7.61
C ASP A 44 6.21 21.03 -8.95
N GLY A 45 5.27 21.51 -9.76
CA GLY A 45 4.94 20.91 -11.06
C GLY A 45 4.21 19.57 -10.97
N ILE A 46 3.69 19.21 -9.80
CA ILE A 46 2.72 18.11 -9.63
C ILE A 46 1.33 18.72 -9.51
N GLN A 47 0.38 18.17 -10.25
CA GLN A 47 -1.02 18.60 -10.17
C GLN A 47 -1.79 17.69 -9.22
N PHE A 48 -2.70 18.29 -8.45
CA PHE A 48 -3.63 17.54 -7.62
C PHE A 48 -4.96 17.34 -8.36
N PRO A 49 -5.64 16.18 -8.17
CA PRO A 49 -5.21 15.04 -7.35
C PRO A 49 -4.04 14.25 -7.98
N MET A 50 -3.19 13.68 -7.13
CA MET A 50 -1.99 12.94 -7.57
C MET A 50 -2.36 11.73 -8.41
N LYS A 51 -1.81 11.63 -9.63
CA LYS A 51 -1.94 10.46 -10.49
C LYS A 51 -0.80 9.47 -10.24
N LEU A 52 -1.07 8.17 -10.41
CA LEU A 52 -0.04 7.13 -10.34
C LEU A 52 1.14 7.41 -11.29
N THR A 53 0.86 7.98 -12.47
CA THR A 53 1.86 8.36 -13.48
C THR A 53 2.80 9.48 -13.05
N ASP A 54 2.40 10.30 -12.07
CA ASP A 54 3.20 11.42 -11.57
C ASP A 54 4.07 11.04 -10.36
N ILE A 55 3.87 9.85 -9.78
CA ILE A 55 4.64 9.36 -8.63
C ILE A 55 6.16 9.27 -8.93
N PRO A 56 6.63 8.79 -10.10
CA PRO A 56 8.06 8.79 -10.41
C PRO A 56 8.69 10.20 -10.36
N LYS A 57 7.94 11.22 -10.77
CA LYS A 57 8.39 12.63 -10.69
C LYS A 57 8.50 13.08 -9.24
N PHE A 58 7.51 12.76 -8.41
CA PHE A 58 7.54 13.02 -6.97
C PHE A 58 8.73 12.33 -6.28
N GLU A 59 8.94 11.05 -6.57
CA GLU A 59 10.03 10.26 -5.99
C GLU A 59 11.41 10.82 -6.31
N SER A 60 11.62 11.22 -7.57
CA SER A 60 12.91 11.76 -8.02
C SER A 60 13.22 13.11 -7.36
N LYS A 61 12.24 14.00 -7.23
CA LYS A 61 12.37 15.29 -6.52
C LYS A 61 12.73 15.10 -5.04
N ASN A 62 12.05 14.17 -4.37
CA ASN A 62 12.12 14.03 -2.91
C ASN A 62 13.08 12.95 -2.42
N HIS A 63 13.75 12.24 -3.34
CA HIS A 63 14.67 11.15 -3.02
C HIS A 63 14.02 10.08 -2.11
N CYS A 64 12.74 9.79 -2.36
CA CYS A 64 11.95 8.81 -1.62
C CYS A 64 11.37 7.74 -2.56
N SER A 65 10.77 6.68 -2.02
CA SER A 65 10.09 5.66 -2.81
C SER A 65 8.69 5.41 -2.28
N VAL A 66 7.73 5.15 -3.17
CA VAL A 66 6.32 4.97 -2.85
C VAL A 66 5.85 3.66 -3.49
N ASN A 67 5.13 2.85 -2.73
CA ASN A 67 4.28 1.81 -3.30
C ASN A 67 2.83 2.21 -3.09
N VAL A 68 1.98 1.93 -4.07
CA VAL A 68 0.54 2.16 -3.98
C VAL A 68 -0.18 0.84 -4.18
N TYR A 69 -1.06 0.50 -3.25
CA TYR A 69 -1.94 -0.65 -3.29
C TYR A 69 -3.38 -0.19 -3.53
N GLY A 70 -4.23 -1.05 -4.05
CA GLY A 70 -5.64 -0.77 -4.27
C GLY A 70 -6.55 -1.65 -3.42
N THR A 71 -7.85 -1.52 -3.64
CA THR A 71 -8.87 -2.43 -3.11
C THR A 71 -9.75 -2.98 -4.21
N GLU A 72 -10.12 -4.25 -4.12
CA GLU A 72 -11.07 -4.89 -5.03
C GLU A 72 -12.19 -5.56 -4.24
N SER A 73 -13.42 -5.48 -4.74
CA SER A 73 -14.57 -6.18 -4.17
C SER A 73 -14.55 -7.64 -4.62
N VAL A 74 -14.47 -8.57 -3.66
CA VAL A 74 -14.45 -10.01 -3.90
C VAL A 74 -15.62 -10.67 -3.18
N LEU A 75 -16.34 -11.55 -3.87
CA LEU A 75 -17.39 -12.36 -3.28
C LEU A 75 -16.80 -13.59 -2.59
N LYS A 76 -16.91 -13.68 -1.27
CA LYS A 76 -16.48 -14.83 -0.46
C LYS A 76 -17.63 -15.33 0.38
N ASP A 77 -17.92 -16.64 0.30
CA ASP A 77 -19.00 -17.29 1.04
C ASP A 77 -20.36 -16.56 0.91
N GLY A 78 -20.66 -16.05 -0.29
CA GLY A 78 -21.89 -15.30 -0.58
C GLY A 78 -21.93 -13.87 -0.02
N LYS A 79 -20.81 -13.34 0.50
CA LYS A 79 -20.70 -11.97 1.02
C LYS A 79 -19.63 -11.19 0.28
N TRP A 80 -19.94 -9.95 -0.07
CA TRP A 80 -18.96 -9.02 -0.64
C TRP A 80 -17.97 -8.58 0.44
N THR A 81 -16.68 -8.71 0.15
CA THR A 81 -15.58 -8.30 1.00
C THR A 81 -14.58 -7.48 0.19
N TRP A 82 -13.89 -6.55 0.82
CA TRP A 82 -12.85 -5.76 0.18
C TRP A 82 -11.49 -6.40 0.42
N GLU A 83 -10.75 -6.60 -0.65
CA GLU A 83 -9.41 -7.16 -0.61
C GLU A 83 -8.38 -6.13 -1.07
N ILE A 84 -7.28 -6.00 -0.34
CA ILE A 84 -6.12 -5.25 -0.81
C ILE A 84 -5.51 -5.98 -2.01
N VAL A 85 -5.24 -5.22 -3.07
CA VAL A 85 -4.63 -5.69 -4.31
C VAL A 85 -3.46 -4.81 -4.72
N GLY A 86 -2.70 -5.23 -5.73
CA GLY A 86 -1.62 -4.46 -6.30
C GLY A 86 -0.25 -5.10 -6.07
N PRO A 87 0.84 -4.31 -6.11
CA PRO A 87 0.86 -2.86 -6.19
C PRO A 87 0.27 -2.30 -7.50
N LEU A 88 -0.56 -1.26 -7.41
CA LEU A 88 -0.99 -0.42 -8.53
C LEU A 88 0.16 0.47 -9.05
N TYR A 89 1.07 0.81 -8.15
CA TYR A 89 2.36 1.41 -8.47
C TYR A 89 3.42 0.81 -7.55
N TYR A 90 4.52 0.33 -8.14
CA TYR A 90 5.65 -0.22 -7.41
C TYR A 90 6.91 0.58 -7.74
N SER A 91 7.57 1.10 -6.71
CA SER A 91 8.81 1.82 -6.92
C SER A 91 9.92 0.84 -7.33
N PRO A 92 10.65 1.10 -8.43
CA PRO A 92 11.71 0.20 -8.90
C PRO A 92 12.92 0.18 -7.94
N ILE A 93 13.09 1.22 -7.12
CA ILE A 93 14.20 1.34 -6.18
C ILE A 93 13.64 1.73 -4.82
N LYS A 94 13.65 0.78 -3.87
CA LYS A 94 13.30 1.07 -2.48
C LYS A 94 14.38 1.95 -1.83
N ARG A 95 14.02 3.20 -1.56
CA ARG A 95 14.88 4.19 -0.89
C ARG A 95 14.74 4.11 0.63
N ARG A 96 15.65 4.77 1.35
CA ARG A 96 15.62 4.85 2.82
C ARG A 96 14.31 5.44 3.33
N LEU A 97 13.85 6.52 2.67
CA LEU A 97 12.54 7.11 2.93
C LEU A 97 11.53 6.43 2.01
N HIS A 98 10.72 5.54 2.57
CA HIS A 98 9.77 4.73 1.81
C HIS A 98 8.37 4.77 2.41
N PHE A 99 7.37 4.87 1.54
CA PHE A 99 5.96 4.96 1.90
C PHE A 99 5.16 3.87 1.21
N ASN A 100 4.35 3.14 1.97
CA ASN A 100 3.31 2.28 1.44
C ASN A 100 1.97 3.00 1.57
N LEU A 101 1.29 3.24 0.45
CA LEU A 101 0.01 3.93 0.40
C LEU A 101 -1.09 2.99 -0.09
N LEU A 102 -2.31 3.23 0.38
CA LEU A 102 -3.53 2.61 -0.13
C LEU A 102 -4.29 3.65 -0.94
N LEU A 103 -4.68 3.30 -2.16
CA LEU A 103 -5.60 4.05 -2.98
C LEU A 103 -6.99 3.46 -2.78
N LEU A 104 -7.90 4.30 -2.29
CA LEU A 104 -9.31 3.98 -2.08
C LEU A 104 -10.12 4.76 -3.09
N ASP A 105 -11.07 4.11 -3.75
CA ASP A 105 -12.07 4.81 -4.54
C ASP A 105 -13.26 5.12 -3.62
N ASP A 106 -13.77 6.35 -3.67
CA ASP A 106 -15.04 6.69 -3.05
C ASP A 106 -16.21 6.39 -4.00
N ASP A 107 -17.43 6.30 -3.44
CA ASP A 107 -18.66 6.01 -4.20
C ASP A 107 -19.00 7.10 -5.25
N LEU A 108 -18.26 8.23 -5.23
CA LEU A 108 -18.40 9.35 -6.15
C LEU A 108 -17.34 9.32 -7.26
N GLY A 109 -16.48 8.29 -7.29
CA GLY A 109 -15.42 8.12 -8.28
C GLY A 109 -14.17 8.97 -8.04
N ASN A 110 -13.98 9.50 -6.83
CA ASN A 110 -12.74 10.16 -6.42
C ASN A 110 -11.79 9.18 -5.75
N ASN A 111 -10.51 9.37 -5.99
CA ASN A 111 -9.47 8.50 -5.42
C ASN A 111 -8.84 9.18 -4.20
N HIS A 112 -8.77 8.46 -3.09
CA HIS A 112 -8.17 8.91 -1.84
C HIS A 112 -6.95 8.08 -1.47
N TYR A 113 -5.82 8.74 -1.25
CA TYR A 113 -4.60 8.09 -0.77
C TYR A 113 -4.57 8.09 0.75
N CYS A 114 -4.11 6.97 1.31
CA CYS A 114 -3.97 6.80 2.76
C CYS A 114 -2.65 6.12 3.08
N TRP A 115 -2.02 6.49 4.19
CA TRP A 115 -0.78 5.86 4.59
C TRP A 115 -1.03 4.50 5.26
N ILE A 116 -0.34 3.47 4.76
CA ILE A 116 -0.33 2.14 5.37
C ILE A 116 0.79 2.07 6.39
N LYS A 117 0.42 2.30 7.66
CA LYS A 117 1.33 2.23 8.81
C LYS A 117 1.91 0.83 9.05
N ASP A 118 1.13 -0.20 8.76
CA ASP A 118 1.50 -1.59 8.96
C ASP A 118 0.78 -2.49 7.96
N MET A 119 1.53 -2.99 6.97
CA MET A 119 1.06 -3.91 5.93
C MET A 119 0.60 -5.25 6.53
N SER A 120 1.32 -5.78 7.51
CA SER A 120 0.99 -7.08 8.12
C SER A 120 -0.33 -7.02 8.83
N ARG A 121 -0.59 -5.94 9.56
CA ARG A 121 -1.88 -5.71 10.21
C ARG A 121 -3.00 -5.46 9.21
N LEU A 122 -2.74 -4.72 8.12
CA LEU A 122 -3.73 -4.47 7.08
C LEU A 122 -4.19 -5.79 6.42
N LEU A 123 -3.24 -6.65 6.07
CA LEU A 123 -3.51 -7.90 5.36
C LEU A 123 -3.88 -9.06 6.31
N SER A 124 -3.80 -8.86 7.63
CA SER A 124 -4.06 -9.92 8.62
C SER A 124 -5.41 -10.63 8.46
N GLN A 125 -6.44 -9.93 7.97
CA GLN A 125 -7.77 -10.50 7.72
C GLN A 125 -7.84 -11.34 6.43
N GLN A 126 -6.99 -11.04 5.44
CA GLN A 126 -6.87 -11.80 4.20
C GLN A 126 -5.98 -13.03 4.36
N LEU A 127 -5.07 -12.97 5.33
CA LEU A 127 -4.13 -14.01 5.62
C LEU A 127 -4.76 -15.07 6.54
N SER A 128 -4.30 -16.33 6.43
CA SER A 128 -4.82 -17.44 7.26
C SER A 128 -4.88 -17.12 8.77
N LYS A 129 -5.85 -17.68 9.49
CA LYS A 129 -6.11 -17.44 10.92
C LYS A 129 -5.03 -17.97 11.88
N THR A 130 -3.89 -18.42 11.38
CA THR A 130 -2.82 -18.95 12.22
C THR A 130 -2.09 -17.80 12.93
N GLY A 131 -1.92 -17.92 14.25
CA GLY A 131 -1.34 -16.87 15.11
C GLY A 131 0.16 -16.62 14.95
N HIS A 132 0.77 -17.10 13.87
CA HIS A 132 2.19 -16.91 13.60
C HIS A 132 2.44 -15.60 12.86
N ARG A 133 3.55 -14.93 13.19
CA ARG A 133 3.99 -13.73 12.48
C ARG A 133 4.21 -14.05 11.00
N LYS A 134 3.74 -13.16 10.13
CA LYS A 134 3.86 -13.26 8.67
C LYS A 134 4.73 -12.12 8.16
N PHE A 135 5.60 -12.43 7.22
CA PHE A 135 6.48 -11.47 6.54
C PHE A 135 6.00 -11.33 5.10
N LEU A 136 5.63 -10.12 4.70
CA LEU A 136 5.03 -9.86 3.40
C LEU A 136 6.05 -9.31 2.42
N CYS A 137 5.93 -9.73 1.16
CA CYS A 137 6.62 -9.11 0.06
C CYS A 137 5.86 -7.86 -0.42
N ASP A 138 6.52 -6.70 -0.41
CA ASP A 138 5.92 -5.44 -0.88
C ASP A 138 5.57 -5.49 -2.39
N GLY A 139 6.27 -6.31 -3.17
CA GLY A 139 6.09 -6.39 -4.63
C GLY A 139 4.95 -7.29 -5.09
N CYS A 140 4.62 -8.35 -4.35
CA CYS A 140 3.63 -9.34 -4.78
C CYS A 140 2.66 -9.74 -3.67
N LEU A 141 2.71 -9.11 -2.50
CA LEU A 141 1.86 -9.38 -1.33
C LEU A 141 1.87 -10.83 -0.81
N GLN A 142 2.72 -11.72 -1.34
CA GLN A 142 2.93 -13.06 -0.80
C GLN A 142 3.53 -12.97 0.61
N TYR A 143 3.11 -13.90 1.47
CA TYR A 143 3.57 -13.97 2.85
C TYR A 143 4.44 -15.20 3.11
N PHE A 144 5.39 -15.02 4.01
CA PHE A 144 6.37 -16.02 4.41
C PHE A 144 6.39 -16.13 5.94
N SER A 145 6.72 -17.31 6.44
CA SER A 145 6.84 -17.56 7.88
C SER A 145 8.14 -17.01 8.49
N THR A 146 9.15 -16.72 7.67
CA THR A 146 10.46 -16.24 8.13
C THR A 146 11.03 -15.17 7.19
N LEU A 147 11.85 -14.25 7.73
CA LEU A 147 12.56 -13.24 6.94
C LEU A 147 13.50 -13.82 5.87
N PRO A 148 14.29 -14.88 6.14
CA PRO A 148 15.15 -15.47 5.12
C PRO A 148 14.38 -15.98 3.90
N HIS A 149 13.19 -16.54 4.09
CA HIS A 149 12.34 -16.98 2.97
C HIS A 149 11.81 -15.80 2.16
N LEU A 150 11.41 -14.72 2.82
CA LEU A 150 11.03 -13.49 2.14
C LEU A 150 12.20 -12.92 1.33
N HIS A 151 13.40 -12.84 1.90
CA HIS A 151 14.58 -12.30 1.20
C HIS A 151 14.94 -13.14 -0.01
N ARG A 152 14.92 -14.48 0.11
CA ARG A 152 15.16 -15.38 -1.02
C ARG A 152 14.14 -15.14 -2.13
N HIS A 153 12.86 -15.04 -1.78
CA HIS A 153 11.81 -14.73 -2.73
C HIS A 153 12.04 -13.38 -3.44
N GLN A 154 12.35 -12.31 -2.69
CA GLN A 154 12.63 -10.99 -3.26
C GLN A 154 13.84 -10.98 -4.20
N GLN A 155 14.83 -11.84 -3.97
CA GLN A 155 16.04 -11.93 -4.77
C GLN A 155 15.90 -12.77 -6.04
N HIS A 156 15.05 -13.80 -6.01
CA HIS A 156 15.06 -14.83 -7.05
C HIS A 156 13.70 -15.08 -7.71
N ASP A 157 12.60 -14.88 -6.99
CA ASP A 157 11.28 -15.42 -7.36
C ASP A 157 10.18 -14.35 -7.46
N CYS A 158 10.49 -13.09 -7.11
CA CYS A 158 9.48 -12.04 -7.07
C CYS A 158 9.27 -11.39 -8.44
N ASN A 159 8.11 -11.62 -9.03
CA ASN A 159 7.71 -10.99 -10.30
C ASN A 159 7.07 -9.60 -10.12
N HIS A 160 6.99 -9.08 -8.89
CA HIS A 160 6.32 -7.81 -8.57
C HIS A 160 4.86 -7.71 -9.08
N VAL A 161 4.20 -8.85 -9.28
CA VAL A 161 2.80 -8.98 -9.67
C VAL A 161 2.10 -9.82 -8.61
N TYR A 162 1.01 -9.31 -8.04
CA TYR A 162 0.09 -10.10 -7.24
C TYR A 162 -0.95 -10.73 -8.15
N THR A 163 -0.89 -12.05 -8.28
CA THR A 163 -1.99 -12.85 -8.83
C THR A 163 -2.70 -13.47 -7.64
N SER A 164 -3.99 -13.22 -7.47
CA SER A 164 -4.82 -13.99 -6.52
C SER A 164 -4.75 -15.45 -6.93
N LEU A 165 -4.02 -16.28 -6.17
CA LEU A 165 -4.08 -17.72 -6.35
C LEU A 165 -5.49 -18.19 -5.94
N PRO A 166 -6.13 -19.09 -6.70
CA PRO A 166 -7.40 -19.67 -6.27
C PRO A 166 -7.23 -20.29 -4.89
N ASN A 167 -8.13 -19.97 -3.96
CA ASN A 167 -8.24 -20.70 -2.72
C ASN A 167 -8.64 -22.15 -3.05
N GLY A 168 -7.70 -23.09 -2.95
CA GLY A 168 -7.99 -24.51 -3.08
C GLY A 168 -6.73 -25.32 -3.38
N ASP A 169 -6.30 -26.09 -2.39
CA ASP A 169 -5.36 -27.22 -2.45
C ASP A 169 -4.61 -27.43 -3.77
N PHE A 170 -3.30 -27.18 -3.75
CA PHE A 170 -2.39 -27.76 -4.72
C PHE A 170 -2.37 -29.28 -4.53
N LYS A 171 -3.29 -29.99 -5.18
CA LYS A 171 -3.06 -31.39 -5.53
C LYS A 171 -2.12 -31.39 -6.72
N MET A 172 -0.86 -31.75 -6.46
CA MET A 172 0.04 -32.15 -7.54
C MET A 172 -0.48 -33.48 -8.08
N ASP A 173 -1.26 -33.45 -9.16
CA ASP A 173 -1.38 -34.62 -10.01
C ASP A 173 -0.04 -34.78 -10.72
N LYS A 174 0.76 -35.73 -10.21
CA LYS A 174 1.87 -36.30 -10.95
C LYS A 174 1.27 -36.90 -12.23
N MET A 175 1.54 -36.27 -13.37
CA MET A 175 1.40 -36.94 -14.65
C MET A 175 2.41 -38.09 -14.65
N VAL A 176 1.89 -39.31 -14.62
CA VAL A 176 2.58 -40.53 -15.06
C VAL A 176 2.46 -40.58 -16.58
#